data_AF-B2HE51-F1
#
_entry.id   AF-B2HE51-F1
#
_cell.length_a   1.000
_cell.length_b   1.000
_cell.length_c   1.000
_cell.angle_alpha   90.00
_cell.angle_beta   90.00
_cell.angle_gamma   90.00
#
_symmetry.space_group_name_H-M   'P 1'
#
loop_
_entity.id
_entity.type
_entity.pdbx_description
1 polymer ?
#
loop_
_entity_poly.entity_id
_entity_poly.type
_entity_poly.pdbx_seq_one_letter_code
_entity_poly.pdbx_strand_id
1 'polypeptide(L)'
;MAHRSWPIALAAATVALGAIPMGMATRAYAAPAPEVEYVYNVMVRRHYDFPNNDAIGYGHGICGKVSGGQSYAQVMGDVKNDVTPNDEFAANYLVSYAVNLLCPEQVWQLRNSAANYRPPAE
;
A
#
# COMPACT_ATOMS: atom_id res chain seq x y z
N MET A 1 -42.64 62.66 -52.35
CA MET A 1 -41.94 61.51 -52.95
C MET A 1 -40.82 61.09 -52.02
N ALA A 2 -40.96 59.97 -51.33
CA ALA A 2 -39.87 59.31 -50.63
C ALA A 2 -40.02 57.80 -50.86
N HIS A 3 -39.18 57.25 -51.72
CA HIS A 3 -38.97 55.82 -51.89
C HIS A 3 -37.58 55.50 -51.34
N ARG A 4 -37.48 54.58 -50.39
CA ARG A 4 -36.71 53.34 -50.55
C ARG A 4 -36.88 52.46 -49.30
N SER A 5 -37.58 51.36 -49.48
CA SER A 5 -37.52 50.18 -48.61
C SER A 5 -36.40 49.25 -49.10
N TRP A 6 -35.50 48.79 -48.22
CA TRP A 6 -34.92 47.43 -48.31
C TRP A 6 -34.14 47.03 -47.03
N PRO A 7 -33.89 45.73 -46.77
CA PRO A 7 -34.31 45.05 -45.55
C PRO A 7 -33.16 44.25 -44.88
N ILE A 8 -33.51 43.35 -43.96
CA ILE A 8 -32.71 42.20 -43.47
C ILE A 8 -31.46 42.66 -42.67
N ALA A 9 -30.99 42.03 -41.59
CA ALA A 9 -31.13 40.69 -41.08
C ALA A 9 -30.76 40.68 -39.60
N LEU A 10 -31.19 39.64 -38.91
CA LEU A 10 -30.81 39.29 -37.55
C LEU A 10 -29.28 39.23 -37.38
N ALA A 11 -28.80 39.67 -36.22
CA ALA A 11 -27.55 39.18 -35.65
C ALA A 11 -27.56 39.28 -34.11
N ALA A 12 -28.47 38.55 -33.46
CA ALA A 12 -28.25 38.17 -32.06
C ALA A 12 -27.31 36.95 -32.07
N ALA A 13 -26.01 37.19 -32.20
CA ALA A 13 -24.99 36.15 -32.04
C ALA A 13 -24.80 35.89 -30.54
N THR A 14 -25.58 34.98 -29.98
CA THR A 14 -25.35 34.40 -28.66
C THR A 14 -24.05 33.60 -28.68
N VAL A 15 -23.02 34.09 -28.00
CA VAL A 15 -21.78 33.34 -27.76
C VAL A 15 -22.06 32.30 -26.67
N ALA A 16 -22.52 31.11 -27.07
CA ALA A 16 -22.54 29.92 -26.23
C ALA A 16 -21.28 29.08 -26.51
N LEU A 17 -20.10 29.62 -26.18
CA LEU A 17 -18.85 28.86 -26.24
C LEU A 17 -18.76 27.94 -25.02
N GLY A 18 -19.22 26.70 -25.19
CA GLY A 18 -18.58 25.51 -24.67
C GLY A 18 -18.52 25.34 -23.14
N ALA A 19 -19.66 25.08 -22.51
CA ALA A 19 -19.64 24.25 -21.30
C ALA A 19 -19.40 22.79 -21.73
N ILE A 20 -18.14 22.39 -21.89
CA ILE A 20 -17.81 20.97 -21.94
C ILE A 20 -18.24 20.41 -20.58
N PRO A 21 -19.21 19.49 -20.49
CA PRO A 21 -19.45 18.83 -19.21
C PRO A 21 -18.14 18.13 -18.88
N MET A 22 -17.45 18.58 -17.82
CA MET A 22 -16.40 17.79 -17.19
C MET A 22 -17.11 16.54 -16.70
N GLY A 23 -17.19 15.54 -17.57
CA GLY A 23 -17.70 14.22 -17.23
C GLY A 23 -16.91 13.81 -16.00
N MET A 24 -17.63 13.54 -14.91
CA MET A 24 -17.01 13.11 -13.66
C MET A 24 -16.08 11.95 -14.00
N ALA A 25 -14.77 12.18 -13.94
CA ALA A 25 -13.80 11.14 -14.22
C ALA A 25 -14.11 9.99 -13.26
N THR A 26 -14.35 8.80 -13.81
CA THR A 26 -14.55 7.61 -12.99
C THR A 26 -13.35 7.45 -12.08
N ARG A 27 -13.56 7.40 -10.76
CA ARG A 27 -12.48 7.12 -9.81
C ARG A 27 -11.86 5.78 -10.19
N ALA A 28 -10.59 5.81 -10.60
CA ALA A 28 -9.80 4.61 -10.71
C ALA A 28 -9.56 4.06 -9.30
N TYR A 29 -9.93 2.80 -9.07
CA TYR A 29 -9.52 2.05 -7.90
C TYR A 29 -8.36 1.16 -8.29
N ALA A 30 -7.24 1.29 -7.58
CA ALA A 30 -6.13 0.36 -7.73
C ALA A 30 -6.59 -1.03 -7.24
N ALA A 31 -6.29 -2.06 -8.03
CA ALA A 31 -6.45 -3.43 -7.55
C ALA A 31 -5.45 -3.67 -6.40
N PRO A 32 -5.89 -4.12 -5.21
CA PRO A 32 -4.96 -4.50 -4.15
C PRO A 32 -4.14 -5.71 -4.60
N ALA A 33 -2.84 -5.65 -4.37
CA ALA A 33 -1.90 -6.75 -4.66
C ALA A 33 -0.87 -6.87 -3.52
N PRO A 34 -1.31 -7.19 -2.30
CA PRO A 34 -0.46 -7.15 -1.11
C PRO A 34 0.74 -8.10 -1.19
N GLU A 35 0.59 -9.28 -1.82
CA GLU A 35 1.67 -10.24 -2.02
C GLU A 35 2.74 -9.70 -2.99
N VAL A 36 2.30 -9.03 -4.06
CA VAL A 36 3.20 -8.42 -5.04
C VAL A 36 3.99 -7.29 -4.39
N GLU A 37 3.31 -6.42 -3.64
CA GLU A 37 3.96 -5.34 -2.90
C GLU A 37 4.92 -5.89 -1.84
N TYR A 38 4.53 -6.94 -1.12
CA TYR A 38 5.37 -7.59 -0.11
C TYR A 38 6.65 -8.16 -0.73
N VAL A 39 6.54 -9.01 -1.76
CA VAL A 39 7.70 -9.62 -2.44
C VAL A 39 8.60 -8.56 -3.04
N TYR A 40 8.03 -7.52 -3.64
CA TYR A 40 8.81 -6.42 -4.18
C TYR A 40 9.64 -5.72 -3.08
N ASN A 41 9.05 -5.46 -1.92
CA ASN A 41 9.74 -4.81 -0.81
C ASN A 41 10.83 -5.69 -0.18
N VAL A 42 10.57 -6.98 0.02
CA VAL A 42 11.49 -7.86 0.76
C VAL A 42 12.53 -8.54 -0.14
N MET A 43 12.13 -9.02 -1.32
CA MET A 43 13.04 -9.72 -2.24
C MET A 43 13.72 -8.76 -3.22
N VAL A 44 12.95 -7.87 -3.86
CA VAL A 44 13.49 -7.05 -4.98
C VAL A 44 14.20 -5.80 -4.48
N ARG A 45 13.64 -5.09 -3.50
CA ARG A 45 14.26 -3.86 -2.97
C ARG A 45 15.34 -4.13 -1.95
N ARG A 46 15.13 -5.11 -1.07
CA ARG A 46 16.00 -5.36 0.08
C ARG A 46 16.81 -6.65 -0.01
N HIS A 47 16.48 -7.55 -0.93
CA HIS A 47 17.23 -8.79 -1.19
C HIS A 47 17.41 -9.65 0.07
N TYR A 48 16.34 -9.83 0.86
CA TYR A 48 16.36 -10.78 1.97
C TYR A 48 16.34 -12.23 1.46
N ASP A 49 17.15 -13.07 2.08
CA ASP A 49 17.14 -14.52 1.89
C ASP A 49 16.21 -15.16 2.93
N PHE A 50 15.26 -15.97 2.45
CA PHE A 50 14.28 -16.68 3.28
C PHE A 50 14.51 -18.19 3.26
N PRO A 51 14.10 -18.92 4.31
CA PRO A 51 14.05 -20.36 4.29
C PRO A 51 13.27 -20.88 3.07
N ASN A 52 13.83 -21.87 2.37
CA ASN A 52 13.25 -22.47 1.16
C ASN A 52 12.98 -21.49 -0.01
N ASN A 53 13.53 -20.27 0.04
CA ASN A 53 13.27 -19.20 -0.93
C ASN A 53 11.78 -18.85 -1.06
N ASP A 54 11.03 -18.95 0.05
CA ASP A 54 9.59 -18.72 0.10
C ASP A 54 9.23 -17.51 0.98
N ALA A 55 9.34 -16.31 0.40
CA ALA A 55 9.02 -15.08 1.11
C ALA A 55 7.54 -15.00 1.52
N ILE A 56 6.61 -15.42 0.65
CA ILE A 56 5.17 -15.32 0.91
C ILE A 56 4.75 -16.28 2.02
N GLY A 57 5.16 -17.55 1.93
CA GLY A 57 4.90 -18.53 2.97
C GLY A 57 5.52 -18.11 4.30
N TYR A 58 6.75 -17.58 4.28
CA TYR A 58 7.40 -17.05 5.48
C TYR A 58 6.63 -15.87 6.09
N GLY A 59 6.19 -14.91 5.27
CA GLY A 59 5.36 -13.78 5.69
C GLY A 59 4.03 -14.19 6.31
N HIS A 60 3.33 -15.17 5.72
CA HIS A 60 2.13 -15.74 6.34
C HIS A 60 2.44 -16.53 7.62
N GLY A 61 3.62 -17.15 7.71
CA GLY A 61 4.14 -17.74 8.94
C GLY A 61 4.24 -16.71 10.07
N ILE A 62 4.80 -15.52 9.80
CA ILE A 62 4.81 -14.39 10.75
C ILE A 62 3.39 -14.00 11.15
N CYS A 63 2.46 -13.90 10.20
CA CYS A 63 1.05 -13.62 10.49
C CYS A 63 0.42 -14.65 11.43
N GLY A 64 0.68 -15.95 11.20
CA GLY A 64 0.21 -17.02 12.06
C GLY A 64 0.76 -16.93 13.49
N LYS A 65 2.04 -16.57 13.64
CA LYS A 65 2.68 -16.34 14.94
C LYS A 65 2.02 -15.21 15.73
N VAL A 66 1.77 -14.06 15.08
CA VAL A 66 1.11 -12.90 15.69
C VAL A 66 -0.34 -13.23 16.04
N SER A 67 -1.09 -13.86 15.13
CA SER A 67 -2.46 -14.31 15.38
C SER A 67 -2.54 -15.33 16.51
N GLY A 68 -1.50 -16.15 16.71
CA GLY A 68 -1.36 -17.11 17.80
C GLY A 68 -0.98 -16.47 19.14
N GLY A 69 -0.80 -15.14 19.19
CA GLY A 69 -0.48 -14.41 20.42
C GLY A 69 0.98 -14.45 20.83
N GLN A 70 1.91 -14.86 19.96
CA GLN A 70 3.34 -14.75 20.25
C GLN A 70 3.72 -13.28 20.43
N SER A 71 4.61 -13.02 21.39
CA SER A 71 5.08 -11.66 21.67
C SER A 71 5.95 -11.12 20.53
N TYR A 72 5.99 -9.80 20.37
CA TYR A 72 6.86 -9.13 19.39
C TYR A 72 8.32 -9.59 19.50
N ALA A 73 8.83 -9.72 20.73
CA ALA A 73 10.20 -10.16 20.99
C ALA A 73 10.47 -11.59 20.49
N GLN A 74 9.51 -12.50 20.63
CA GLN A 74 9.63 -13.88 20.12
C GLN A 74 9.64 -13.91 18.60
N VAL A 75 8.69 -13.21 17.97
CA VAL A 75 8.61 -13.13 16.50
C VAL A 75 9.89 -12.52 15.93
N MET A 76 10.38 -11.41 16.50
CA MET A 76 11.65 -10.79 16.12
C MET A 76 12.83 -11.76 16.27
N GLY A 77 12.90 -12.48 17.39
CA GLY A 77 13.94 -13.47 17.64
C GLY A 77 13.97 -14.56 16.57
N ASP A 78 12.80 -15.13 16.26
CA ASP A 78 12.67 -16.15 15.21
C ASP A 78 13.10 -15.61 13.84
N VAL A 79 12.65 -14.40 13.47
CA VAL A 79 13.01 -13.80 12.18
C VAL A 79 14.51 -13.60 12.05
N LYS A 80 15.19 -13.15 13.11
CA LYS A 80 16.66 -13.03 13.12
C LYS A 80 17.39 -14.38 13.05
N ASN A 81 16.75 -15.48 13.42
CA ASN A 81 17.35 -16.82 13.28
C ASN A 81 17.19 -17.39 11.87
N ASP A 82 16.15 -16.97 11.15
CA ASP A 82 15.71 -17.63 9.93
C ASP A 82 16.17 -16.93 8.64
N VAL A 83 16.24 -15.59 8.63
CA VAL A 83 16.51 -14.82 7.41
C VAL A 83 17.93 -14.28 7.34
N THR A 84 18.36 -13.74 6.20
CA THR A 84 19.61 -12.97 6.07
C THR A 84 19.39 -11.77 5.14
N PRO A 85 19.90 -10.56 5.45
CA PRO A 85 20.51 -10.15 6.71
C PRO A 85 19.52 -10.22 7.90
N ASN A 86 20.06 -10.34 9.11
CA ASN A 86 19.30 -10.71 10.31
C ASN A 86 19.52 -9.79 11.52
N ASP A 87 19.92 -8.55 11.26
CA ASP A 87 19.96 -7.52 12.29
C ASP A 87 18.55 -7.10 12.75
N GLU A 88 18.49 -6.29 13.81
CA GLU A 88 17.23 -5.78 14.36
C GLU A 88 16.41 -4.98 13.35
N PHE A 89 17.07 -4.21 12.47
CA PHE A 89 16.38 -3.42 11.46
C PHE A 89 15.74 -4.33 10.41
N ALA A 90 16.44 -5.35 9.96
CA ALA A 90 15.95 -6.36 9.03
C ALA A 90 14.72 -7.09 9.59
N ALA A 91 14.81 -7.61 10.81
CA ALA A 91 13.68 -8.31 11.42
C ALA A 91 12.48 -7.40 11.63
N ASN A 92 12.69 -6.17 12.11
CA ASN A 92 11.62 -5.19 12.32
C ASN A 92 10.93 -4.82 11.00
N TYR A 93 11.70 -4.66 9.93
CA TYR A 93 11.18 -4.39 8.58
C TYR A 93 10.31 -5.54 8.09
N LEU A 94 10.80 -6.78 8.17
CA LEU A 94 10.10 -7.97 7.71
C LEU A 94 8.79 -8.22 8.48
N VAL A 95 8.84 -8.14 9.81
CA VAL A 95 7.65 -8.32 10.67
C VAL A 95 6.60 -7.25 10.38
N SER A 96 7.02 -5.99 10.28
CA SER A 96 6.10 -4.88 10.04
C SER A 96 5.42 -4.98 8.67
N TYR A 97 6.17 -5.31 7.61
CA TYR A 97 5.61 -5.43 6.26
C TYR A 97 4.74 -6.68 6.09
N ALA A 98 5.12 -7.80 6.70
CA ALA A 98 4.30 -9.01 6.67
C ALA A 98 2.93 -8.72 7.29
N VAL A 99 2.90 -8.11 8.48
CA VAL A 99 1.64 -7.82 9.16
C VAL A 99 0.84 -6.72 8.46
N ASN A 100 1.49 -5.64 8.02
CA ASN A 100 0.79 -4.52 7.39
C ASN A 100 0.16 -4.89 6.05
N LEU A 101 0.79 -5.75 5.26
CA LEU A 101 0.34 -6.10 3.92
C LEU A 101 -0.47 -7.40 3.88
N LEU A 102 -0.02 -8.45 4.57
CA LEU A 102 -0.57 -9.79 4.41
C LEU A 102 -1.64 -10.15 5.45
N CYS A 103 -1.64 -9.52 6.62
CA CYS A 103 -2.62 -9.75 7.69
C CYS A 103 -2.96 -8.46 8.48
N PRO A 104 -3.54 -7.45 7.80
CA PRO A 104 -3.78 -6.12 8.40
C PRO A 104 -4.69 -6.15 9.63
N GLU A 105 -5.53 -7.18 9.79
CA GLU A 105 -6.34 -7.40 10.98
C GLU A 105 -5.49 -7.62 12.25
N GLN A 106 -4.23 -8.03 12.11
CA GLN A 106 -3.33 -8.29 13.23
C GLN A 106 -2.43 -7.10 13.61
N VAL A 107 -2.56 -5.95 12.93
CA VAL A 107 -1.75 -4.75 13.21
C VAL A 107 -1.90 -4.31 14.67
N TRP A 108 -3.12 -4.35 15.21
CA TRP A 108 -3.33 -4.00 16.62
C TRP A 108 -2.63 -4.97 17.57
N GLN A 109 -2.76 -6.28 17.33
CA GLN A 109 -2.13 -7.31 18.14
C GLN A 109 -0.59 -7.19 18.12
N LEU A 110 0.00 -6.97 16.95
CA LEU A 110 1.42 -6.73 16.80
C LEU A 110 1.87 -5.52 17.65
N ARG A 111 1.20 -4.37 17.49
CA ARG A 111 1.53 -3.13 18.20
C ARG A 111 1.38 -3.28 19.72
N ASN A 112 0.31 -3.93 20.16
CA ASN A 112 0.08 -4.22 21.57
C ASN A 112 1.19 -5.10 22.15
N SER A 113 1.61 -6.13 21.41
CA SER A 113 2.71 -7.01 21.84
C SER A 113 4.09 -6.33 21.85
N ALA A 114 4.25 -5.23 21.12
CA ALA A 114 5.49 -4.46 21.01
C ALA A 114 5.61 -3.33 22.05
N ALA A 115 4.57 -3.04 22.84
CA ALA A 115 4.46 -1.82 23.64
C ALA A 115 5.64 -1.53 24.59
N ASN A 116 6.32 -2.57 25.09
CA ASN A 116 7.49 -2.44 25.97
C ASN A 116 8.75 -3.09 25.37
N TYR A 117 8.72 -3.37 24.08
CA TYR A 117 9.87 -3.98 23.41
C TYR A 117 11.04 -3.00 23.42
N ARG A 118 12.20 -3.51 23.86
CA ARG A 118 13.48 -2.81 23.75
C ARG A 118 14.40 -3.69 22.93
N PRO A 119 14.90 -3.20 21.79
CA PRO A 119 15.90 -3.95 21.03
C PRO A 119 17.13 -4.18 21.93
N PRO A 120 17.80 -5.33 21.79
CA PRO A 120 19.06 -5.60 22.48
C PRO A 120 20.11 -4.56 22.08
N ALA A 121 21.08 -4.33 22.97
CA ALA A 121 22.26 -3.57 22.60
C ALA A 121 23.06 -4.38 21.56
N GLU A 122 23.45 -3.70 20.48
CA GLU A 122 24.23 -4.26 19.38
C GLU A 122 25.71 -4.41 19.74
#